data_AF-A0A6J7H461-F1
#
_entry.id   AF-A0A6J7H461-F1
#
_cell.length_a   1.000
_cell.length_b   1.000
_cell.length_c   1.000
_cell.angle_alpha   90.00
_cell.angle_beta   90.00
_cell.angle_gamma   90.00
#
_symmetry.space_group_name_H-M   'P 1'
#
loop_
_entity.id
_entity.type
_entity.pdbx_description
1 polymer ?
#
loop_
_entity_poly.entity_id
_entity_poly.type
_entity_poly.pdbx_seq_one_letter_code
_entity_poly.pdbx_strand_id
1 'polypeptide(L)'
;MIESRGRLRYAADLFAELGARTWLRRAEDELRAAGAGPHPREGDAGSGLTGQELRIASLAAAGLTNKEIGEQLYLSARTVGGHLYRVFPKLQITTRSALRDALLRYEGGGR
;
A
#
# COMPACT_ATOMS: atom_id res chain seq x y z
N MET A 1 7.51 -0.51 24.79
CA MET A 1 6.49 -0.86 23.76
C MET A 1 6.99 -0.70 22.31
N ILE A 2 8.04 0.09 22.05
CA ILE A 2 8.61 0.30 20.69
C ILE A 2 9.39 -0.94 20.19
N GLU A 3 10.04 -1.68 21.09
CA GLU A 3 10.86 -2.85 20.76
C GLU A 3 10.09 -4.02 20.11
N SER A 4 8.88 -4.34 20.59
CA SER A 4 8.08 -5.44 20.06
C SER A 4 7.65 -5.19 18.61
N ARG A 5 7.36 -3.93 18.27
CA ARG A 5 7.00 -3.54 16.89
C ARG A 5 8.19 -3.68 15.94
N GLY A 6 9.40 -3.35 16.40
CA GLY A 6 10.63 -3.54 15.62
C GLY A 6 10.93 -5.02 15.32
N ARG A 7 10.75 -5.90 16.31
CA ARG A 7 10.98 -7.35 16.13
C ARG A 7 9.95 -8.00 15.20
N LEU A 8 8.68 -7.61 15.30
CA LEU A 8 7.63 -8.08 14.40
C LEU A 8 7.84 -7.59 12.95
N ARG A 9 8.40 -6.38 12.77
CA ARG A 9 8.81 -5.86 11.46
C ARG A 9 9.90 -6.73 10.83
N TYR A 10 11.00 -6.92 11.55
CA TYR A 10 12.14 -7.69 11.05
C TYR A 10 11.75 -9.10 10.61
N ALA A 11 10.86 -9.76 11.37
CA ALA A 11 10.33 -11.07 10.99
C ALA A 11 9.50 -11.02 9.70
N ALA A 12 8.65 -10.00 9.53
CA ALA A 12 7.81 -9.86 8.33
C ALA A 12 8.64 -9.67 7.05
N ASP A 13 9.73 -8.89 7.11
CA ASP A 13 10.61 -8.66 5.97
C ASP A 13 11.37 -9.94 5.57
N LEU A 14 11.92 -10.67 6.55
CA LEU A 14 12.54 -11.98 6.34
C LEU A 14 11.59 -13.01 5.71
N PHE A 15 10.35 -13.08 6.18
CA PHE A 15 9.36 -14.01 5.61
C PHE A 15 8.93 -13.62 4.19
N ALA A 16 9.00 -12.34 3.85
CA ALA A 16 8.73 -11.87 2.50
C ALA A 16 9.83 -12.29 1.52
N GLU A 17 11.10 -12.14 1.91
CA GLU A 17 12.25 -12.56 1.11
C GLU A 17 12.27 -14.07 0.88
N LEU A 18 11.86 -14.85 1.89
CA LEU A 18 11.80 -16.31 1.81
C LEU A 18 10.55 -16.86 1.09
N GLY A 19 9.65 -15.98 0.60
CA GLY A 19 8.40 -16.41 -0.05
C GLY A 19 7.40 -17.09 0.88
N ALA A 20 7.60 -16.96 2.20
CA ALA A 20 6.83 -17.62 3.24
C ALA A 20 5.51 -16.88 3.54
N ARG A 21 4.60 -16.84 2.55
CA ARG A 21 3.36 -16.06 2.53
C ARG A 21 2.48 -16.22 3.79
N THR A 22 2.43 -17.42 4.37
CA THR A 22 1.62 -17.70 5.57
C THR A 22 2.19 -17.03 6.83
N TRP A 23 3.52 -16.99 6.96
CA TRP A 23 4.22 -16.38 8.09
C TRP A 23 4.24 -14.86 8.00
N LEU A 24 4.37 -14.34 6.78
CA LEU A 24 4.20 -12.92 6.47
C LEU A 24 2.81 -12.42 6.92
N ARG A 25 1.73 -13.11 6.51
CA ARG A 25 0.37 -12.73 6.89
C ARG A 25 0.20 -12.67 8.41
N ARG A 26 0.77 -13.64 9.12
CA ARG A 26 0.69 -13.70 10.59
C ARG A 26 1.43 -12.54 11.25
N ALA A 27 2.63 -12.20 10.79
CA ALA A 27 3.37 -11.05 11.33
C ALA A 27 2.66 -9.71 11.04
N GLU A 28 2.02 -9.58 9.88
CA GLU A 28 1.18 -8.42 9.53
C GLU A 28 -0.10 -8.33 10.39
N ASP A 29 -0.71 -9.46 10.74
CA ASP A 29 -1.86 -9.53 11.65
C ASP A 29 -1.46 -9.08 13.08
N GLU A 30 -0.32 -9.53 13.58
CA GLU A 30 0.22 -9.13 14.90
C GLU A 30 0.61 -7.64 14.94
N LEU A 31 1.22 -7.13 13.86
CA LEU A 31 1.50 -5.69 13.71
C LEU A 31 0.19 -4.87 13.71
N ARG A 32 -0.87 -5.39 13.08
CA ARG A 32 -2.21 -4.77 13.11
C ARG A 32 -2.82 -4.79 14.51
N ALA A 33 -2.72 -5.90 15.25
CA ALA A 33 -3.19 -6.00 16.63
C ALA A 33 -2.42 -5.04 17.56
N ALA A 34 -1.15 -4.79 17.28
CA ALA A 34 -0.31 -3.83 17.99
C ALA A 34 -0.55 -2.35 17.58
N GLY A 35 -1.54 -2.06 16.74
CA GLY A 35 -1.90 -0.71 16.29
C GLY A 35 -0.97 -0.10 15.23
N ALA A 36 -0.08 -0.90 14.63
CA ALA A 36 0.74 -0.46 13.50
C ALA A 36 -0.03 -0.72 12.20
N GLY A 37 -0.26 0.35 11.42
CA GLY A 37 -0.84 0.23 10.07
C GLY A 37 0.12 -0.52 9.12
N PRO A 38 -0.37 -0.98 7.95
CA PRO A 38 0.49 -1.59 6.94
C PRO A 38 1.65 -0.65 6.63
N HIS A 39 2.89 -1.14 6.67
CA HIS A 39 4.08 -0.35 6.32
C HIS A 39 4.69 -0.83 4.99
N PRO A 40 5.36 0.06 4.23
CA PRO A 40 6.07 -0.33 3.02
C PRO A 40 7.30 -1.16 3.38
N ARG A 41 7.72 -2.04 2.47
CA ARG A 41 9.04 -2.67 2.51
C ARG A 41 10.09 -1.60 2.18
N GLU A 42 11.15 -1.51 2.97
CA GLU A 42 12.35 -0.73 2.65
C GLU A 42 12.95 -1.31 1.37
N GLY A 43 12.75 -0.62 0.24
CA GLY A 43 13.10 -1.12 -1.09
C GLY A 43 12.28 -0.44 -2.20
N ASP A 44 11.13 0.14 -1.86
CA ASP A 44 10.25 0.86 -2.78
C ASP A 44 10.59 2.36 -2.94
N ALA A 45 11.80 2.76 -2.53
CA ALA A 45 12.33 4.13 -2.60
C ALA A 45 12.78 4.53 -4.03
N GLY A 46 12.29 3.86 -5.06
CA GLY A 46 12.56 4.19 -6.46
C GLY A 46 11.48 5.09 -7.04
N SER A 47 11.46 6.39 -6.68
CA SER A 47 10.76 7.55 -7.29
C SER A 47 9.32 7.43 -7.88
N GLY A 48 8.65 6.28 -7.83
CA GLY A 48 7.43 6.02 -8.58
C GLY A 48 6.43 5.13 -7.85
N LEU A 49 5.26 4.99 -8.47
CA LEU A 49 4.23 4.07 -8.01
C LEU A 49 4.59 2.64 -8.43
N THR A 50 4.45 1.68 -7.51
CA THR A 50 4.49 0.27 -7.88
C THR A 50 3.33 -0.07 -8.81
N GLY A 51 3.45 -1.16 -9.58
CA GLY A 51 2.34 -1.63 -10.43
C GLY A 51 1.05 -1.92 -9.64
N GLN A 52 1.14 -2.33 -8.37
CA GLN A 52 -0.04 -2.52 -7.52
C GLN A 52 -0.64 -1.19 -7.05
N GLU A 53 0.19 -0.24 -6.66
CA GLU A 53 -0.23 1.12 -6.31
C GLU A 53 -0.89 1.83 -7.48
N LEU A 54 -0.31 1.74 -8.67
CA LEU A 54 -0.88 2.31 -9.89
C LEU A 54 -2.26 1.71 -10.19
N ARG A 55 -2.40 0.38 -10.14
CA ARG A 55 -3.71 -0.28 -10.31
C ARG A 55 -4.76 0.20 -9.31
N ILE A 56 -4.41 0.28 -8.03
CA ILE A 56 -5.31 0.77 -6.98
C ILE A 56 -5.67 2.25 -7.21
N ALA A 57 -4.69 3.08 -7.55
CA ALA A 57 -4.87 4.50 -7.82
C ALA A 57 -5.79 4.74 -9.02
N SER A 58 -5.63 3.97 -10.11
CA SER A 58 -6.45 4.07 -11.31
C SER A 58 -7.90 3.67 -11.05
N LEU A 59 -8.14 2.57 -10.33
CA LEU A 59 -9.51 2.18 -9.95
C LEU A 59 -10.16 3.22 -9.01
N ALA A 60 -9.37 3.79 -8.10
CA ALA A 60 -9.84 4.85 -7.21
C ALA A 60 -10.16 6.14 -7.97
N ALA A 61 -9.36 6.50 -8.98
CA ALA A 61 -9.61 7.63 -9.87
C ALA A 61 -10.84 7.42 -10.76
N ALA A 62 -11.16 6.17 -11.10
CA ALA A 62 -12.38 5.78 -11.81
C ALA A 62 -13.65 5.83 -10.94
N GLY A 63 -13.52 6.17 -9.64
CA GLY A 63 -14.66 6.40 -8.75
C GLY A 63 -15.08 5.20 -7.90
N LEU A 64 -14.44 4.04 -8.07
CA LEU A 64 -14.74 2.86 -7.24
C LEU A 64 -14.41 3.16 -5.77
N THR A 65 -15.16 2.61 -4.85
CA THR A 65 -14.89 2.68 -3.40
C THR A 65 -13.78 1.71 -3.00
N ASN A 66 -13.18 1.90 -1.81
CA ASN A 66 -12.16 0.97 -1.32
C ASN A 66 -12.68 -0.46 -1.16
N LYS A 67 -13.99 -0.64 -0.96
CA LYS A 67 -14.64 -1.95 -0.87
C LYS A 67 -14.67 -2.64 -2.24
N GLU A 68 -15.16 -1.94 -3.27
CA GLU A 68 -15.23 -2.46 -4.65
C GLU A 68 -13.84 -2.76 -5.21
N ILE A 69 -12.87 -1.88 -4.94
CA ILE A 69 -11.46 -2.11 -5.31
C ILE A 69 -10.93 -3.36 -4.58
N GLY A 70 -11.27 -3.53 -3.31
CA GLY A 70 -10.91 -4.69 -2.52
C GLY A 70 -11.48 -5.98 -3.10
N GLU A 71 -12.75 -5.97 -3.49
CA GLU A 71 -13.42 -7.11 -4.12
C GLU A 71 -12.76 -7.48 -5.46
N GLN A 72 -12.45 -6.49 -6.31
CA GLN A 72 -11.82 -6.72 -7.61
C GLN A 72 -10.38 -7.22 -7.52
N LEU A 73 -9.63 -6.77 -6.50
CA LEU A 73 -8.22 -7.12 -6.32
C LEU A 73 -7.98 -8.22 -5.28
N TYR A 74 -9.05 -8.81 -4.72
CA TYR A 74 -9.00 -9.77 -3.63
C TYR A 74 -8.24 -9.25 -2.39
N LEU A 75 -8.48 -7.98 -2.02
CA LEU A 75 -7.91 -7.27 -0.89
C LEU A 75 -9.01 -6.78 0.07
N SER A 76 -8.64 -6.55 1.33
CA SER A 76 -9.56 -5.86 2.24
C SER A 76 -9.65 -4.36 1.91
N ALA A 77 -10.81 -3.73 2.15
CA ALA A 77 -10.97 -2.28 2.00
C ALA A 77 -9.95 -1.47 2.83
N ARG A 78 -9.53 -2.01 3.98
CA ARG A 78 -8.47 -1.44 4.82
C ARG A 78 -7.11 -1.51 4.15
N THR A 79 -6.78 -2.61 3.48
CA THR A 79 -5.55 -2.78 2.70
C THR A 79 -5.51 -1.75 1.56
N VAL A 80 -6.61 -1.59 0.83
CA VAL A 80 -6.75 -0.57 -0.21
C VAL A 80 -6.52 0.84 0.34
N GLY A 81 -7.12 1.18 1.49
CA GLY A 81 -6.88 2.46 2.15
C GLY A 81 -5.40 2.68 2.53
N GLY A 82 -4.72 1.63 3.00
CA GLY A 82 -3.29 1.66 3.28
C GLY A 82 -2.43 1.92 2.04
N HIS A 83 -2.78 1.34 0.90
CA HIS A 83 -2.10 1.65 -0.37
C HIS A 83 -2.33 3.11 -0.78
N LEU A 84 -3.59 3.60 -0.74
CA LEU A 84 -3.89 4.98 -1.12
C LEU A 84 -3.18 6.01 -0.22
N TYR A 85 -3.06 5.73 1.07
CA TYR A 85 -2.31 6.58 2.00
C TYR A 85 -0.84 6.77 1.59
N ARG A 86 -0.23 5.78 0.93
CA ARG A 86 1.16 5.86 0.42
C ARG A 86 1.25 6.46 -0.98
N VAL A 87 0.23 6.22 -1.81
CA VAL A 87 0.12 6.79 -3.17
C VAL A 87 0.02 8.31 -3.11
N PHE A 88 -0.76 8.85 -2.17
CA PHE A 88 -1.03 10.28 -2.06
C PHE A 88 0.25 11.14 -1.96
N PRO A 89 1.19 10.88 -1.04
CA PRO A 89 2.43 11.64 -0.99
C PRO A 89 3.32 11.41 -2.23
N LYS A 90 3.35 10.19 -2.80
CA LYS A 90 4.08 9.90 -4.04
C LYS A 90 3.56 10.73 -5.25
N LEU A 91 2.25 10.98 -5.27
CA LEU A 91 1.58 11.81 -6.29
C LEU A 91 1.44 13.29 -5.88
N GLN A 92 1.94 13.69 -4.72
CA GLN A 92 1.82 15.04 -4.16
C GLN A 92 0.38 15.55 -4.05
N ILE A 93 -0.55 14.67 -3.66
CA ILE A 93 -1.96 15.00 -3.42
C ILE A 93 -2.38 14.65 -2.00
N THR A 94 -3.48 15.23 -1.55
CA THR A 94 -4.09 14.95 -0.23
C THR A 94 -5.52 14.45 -0.32
N THR A 95 -6.15 14.54 -1.49
CA THR A 95 -7.56 14.20 -1.70
C THR A 95 -7.74 13.13 -2.75
N ARG A 96 -8.76 12.29 -2.56
CA ARG A 96 -9.14 11.25 -3.54
C ARG A 96 -9.55 11.85 -4.87
N SER A 97 -10.26 12.97 -4.87
CA SER A 97 -10.72 13.65 -6.09
C SER A 97 -9.57 14.13 -6.97
N ALA A 98 -8.40 14.42 -6.38
CA ALA A 98 -7.21 14.82 -7.12
C ALA A 98 -6.47 13.64 -7.80
N LEU A 99 -6.82 12.38 -7.50
CA LEU A 99 -6.14 11.21 -8.08
C LEU A 99 -6.17 11.19 -9.60
N ARG A 100 -7.33 11.50 -10.20
CA ARG A 100 -7.49 11.48 -11.67
C ARG A 100 -6.50 12.44 -12.33
N ASP A 101 -6.48 13.68 -11.86
CA ASP A 101 -5.64 14.71 -12.46
C ASP A 101 -4.15 14.45 -12.15
N ALA A 102 -3.82 13.89 -10.99
CA ALA A 102 -2.45 13.52 -10.64
C ALA A 102 -1.92 12.34 -11.48
N LEU A 103 -2.74 11.33 -11.76
CA LEU A 103 -2.36 10.21 -12.62
C LEU A 103 -2.10 10.66 -14.06
N LEU A 104 -2.91 11.58 -14.60
CA LEU A 104 -2.67 12.17 -15.92
C LEU A 104 -1.31 12.88 -15.99
N ARG A 105 -0.92 13.59 -14.94
CA ARG A 105 0.41 14.23 -14.84
C ARG A 105 1.53 13.21 -14.70
N TYR A 106 1.29 12.14 -13.94
CA TYR A 106 2.24 11.05 -13.74
C TYR A 106 2.54 10.30 -15.04
N GLU A 107 1.52 9.96 -15.83
CA GLU A 107 1.67 9.28 -17.13
C GLU A 107 2.30 10.20 -18.19
N GLY A 108 2.06 11.52 -18.10
CA GLY A 108 2.64 12.51 -19.00
C GLY A 108 4.12 12.85 -18.75
N GLY A 109 4.60 12.67 -17.52
CA GLY A 109 5.99 12.96 -17.13
C GLY A 109 6.93 11.74 -17.09
N GLY A 110 6.40 10.53 -17.29
CA GLY A 110 7.14 9.27 -17.20
C GLY A 110 7.62 8.69 -18.54
N ARG A 111 7.68 9.50 -19.60
CA ARG A 111 8.25 9.11 -20.92
C ARG A 111 9.52 9.88 -21.23
#